data_AF-W3A5Q3-F1
#
_entry.id   AF-W3A5Q3-F1
#
_cell.length_a   1.000
_cell.length_b   1.000
_cell.length_c   1.000
_cell.angle_alpha   90.00
_cell.angle_beta   90.00
_cell.angle_gamma   90.00
#
_symmetry.space_group_name_H-M   'P 1'
#
loop_
_entity.id
_entity.type
_entity.pdbx_description
1 polymer ?
#
loop_
_entity_poly.entity_id
_entity_poly.type
_entity_poly.pdbx_seq_one_letter_code
_entity_poly.pdbx_strand_id
1 'polypeptide(L)'
;MIFHLLLLGSIEAVFLVVYLILISHQLGVSGLHQLAFVLCSQRVFSKVRGVIADDSWFPLEHGGEWRSRIKTNSGGKQIDRDEVAQKLSQVPAEQRLVVRRTAVAAGLTRYLVSSMLKEGRLHRRSTRIKPALTTENKHMRVEHVLSYIDDATHNFEPMENVIHIDEKWFNQDKNTRTYMLL
;
A
#
# COMPACT_ATOMS: atom_id res chain seq x y z
N MET A 1 44.49 8.31 13.95
CA MET A 1 43.98 8.61 12.60
C MET A 1 44.81 7.99 11.48
N ILE A 2 46.14 8.13 11.46
CA ILE A 2 47.00 7.66 10.36
C ILE A 2 46.95 6.13 10.16
N PHE A 3 47.02 5.33 11.22
CA PHE A 3 46.92 3.86 11.13
C PHE A 3 45.60 3.37 10.54
N HIS A 4 44.49 4.06 10.83
CA HIS A 4 43.18 3.68 10.32
C HIS A 4 43.03 3.97 8.81
N LEU A 5 43.71 5.01 8.33
CA LEU A 5 43.78 5.37 6.91
C LEU A 5 44.68 4.41 6.13
N LEU A 6 45.80 3.99 6.72
CA LEU A 6 46.69 2.98 6.13
C LEU A 6 46.01 1.61 6.04
N LEU A 7 45.22 1.24 7.05
CA LEU A 7 44.50 -0.04 7.08
C LEU A 7 43.31 -0.06 6.10
N LEU A 8 42.65 1.08 5.90
CA LEU A 8 41.61 1.19 4.86
C LEU A 8 42.22 1.13 3.45
N GLY A 9 43.33 1.83 3.22
CA GLY A 9 44.01 1.84 1.93
C GLY A 9 44.59 0.49 1.54
N SER A 10 45.08 -0.29 2.52
CA SER A 10 45.57 -1.64 2.26
C SER A 10 44.44 -2.61 1.89
N ILE A 11 43.28 -2.50 2.54
CA ILE A 11 42.09 -3.29 2.20
C ILE A 11 41.61 -2.96 0.78
N GLU A 12 41.53 -1.67 0.42
CA GLU A 12 41.14 -1.24 -0.94
C GLU A 12 42.10 -1.77 -2.01
N ALA A 13 43.41 -1.79 -1.74
CA ALA A 13 44.40 -2.36 -2.65
C ALA A 13 44.24 -3.88 -2.83
N VAL A 14 43.94 -4.62 -1.76
CA VAL A 14 43.69 -6.07 -1.83
C VAL A 14 42.45 -6.37 -2.68
N PHE A 15 41.36 -5.60 -2.50
CA PHE A 15 40.15 -5.77 -3.31
C PHE A 15 40.41 -5.51 -4.80
N LEU A 16 41.20 -4.47 -5.14
CA LEU A 16 41.57 -4.19 -6.53
C LEU A 16 42.38 -5.32 -7.17
N VAL A 17 43.33 -5.91 -6.44
CA VAL A 17 44.14 -7.03 -6.94
C VAL A 17 43.29 -8.27 -7.19
N VAL A 18 42.42 -8.65 -6.25
CA VAL A 18 41.50 -9.79 -6.42
C VAL A 18 40.57 -9.58 -7.61
N TYR A 19 40.09 -8.35 -7.81
CA TYR A 19 39.19 -8.01 -8.90
C TYR A 19 39.87 -8.05 -10.28
N LEU A 20 41.14 -7.62 -10.38
CA LEU A 20 41.94 -7.74 -11.61
C LEU A 20 42.23 -9.20 -11.97
N ILE A 21 42.45 -10.07 -10.98
CA ILE A 21 42.61 -11.51 -11.17
C ILE A 21 41.30 -12.15 -11.67
N LEU A 22 40.14 -11.71 -11.17
CA LEU A 22 38.84 -12.18 -11.65
C LEU A 22 38.54 -11.74 -13.10
N ILE A 23 38.99 -10.54 -13.50
CA ILE A 23 38.88 -10.05 -14.88
C ILE A 23 39.79 -10.83 -15.84
N SER A 24 41.01 -11.19 -15.42
CA SER A 24 41.96 -11.91 -16.27
C SER A 24 41.52 -13.36 -16.56
N HIS A 25 40.64 -13.94 -15.72
CA HIS A 25 40.24 -15.34 -15.80
C HIS A 25 38.91 -15.60 -16.57
N GLN A 26 38.55 -14.71 -17.51
CA GLN A 26 37.35 -14.76 -18.38
C GLN A 26 35.99 -14.57 -17.70
N LEU A 27 35.66 -13.33 -17.33
CA LEU A 27 34.27 -12.88 -17.30
C LEU A 27 34.16 -11.69 -18.26
N GLY A 28 33.31 -11.84 -19.28
CA GLY A 28 33.16 -10.90 -20.40
C GLY A 28 32.71 -9.50 -19.97
N VAL A 29 32.34 -8.69 -20.97
CA VAL A 29 32.02 -7.24 -20.94
C VAL A 29 31.18 -6.76 -19.72
N SER A 30 30.47 -7.64 -19.01
CA SER A 30 29.83 -7.37 -17.73
C SER A 30 30.79 -6.97 -16.60
N GLY A 31 32.02 -7.48 -16.56
CA GLY A 31 33.02 -7.15 -15.53
C GLY A 31 33.52 -5.69 -15.60
N LEU A 32 33.64 -5.15 -16.82
CA LEU A 32 34.03 -3.76 -17.05
C LEU A 32 32.94 -2.77 -16.59
N HIS A 33 31.66 -3.11 -16.79
CA HIS A 33 30.55 -2.28 -16.30
C HIS A 33 30.48 -2.28 -14.77
N GLN A 34 30.73 -3.42 -14.11
CA GLN A 34 30.80 -3.48 -12.66
C GLN A 34 32.01 -2.70 -12.11
N LEU A 35 33.18 -2.76 -12.77
CA LEU A 35 34.33 -1.94 -12.40
C LEU A 35 34.03 -0.44 -12.51
N ALA A 36 33.37 -0.02 -13.60
CA ALA A 36 32.97 1.37 -13.79
C ALA A 36 32.00 1.85 -12.70
N PHE A 37 31.05 0.98 -12.29
CA PHE A 37 30.12 1.28 -11.20
C PHE A 37 30.83 1.39 -9.84
N VAL A 38 31.75 0.47 -9.52
CA VAL A 38 32.51 0.48 -8.26
C VAL A 38 33.45 1.69 -8.19
N LEU A 39 34.17 2.01 -9.27
CA LEU A 39 35.02 3.21 -9.34
C LEU A 39 34.20 4.51 -9.28
N CYS A 40 33.01 4.54 -9.87
CA CYS A 40 32.09 5.67 -9.75
C CYS A 40 31.60 5.84 -8.30
N SER A 41 31.23 4.73 -7.64
CA SER A 41 30.83 4.73 -6.23
C SER A 41 31.97 5.16 -5.30
N GLN A 42 33.19 4.69 -5.54
CA GLN A 42 34.37 5.09 -4.78
C GLN A 42 34.71 6.56 -5.00
N ARG A 43 34.59 7.09 -6.23
CA ARG A 43 34.77 8.53 -6.52
C ARG A 43 33.74 9.40 -5.80
N VAL A 44 32.49 8.96 -5.71
CA VAL A 44 31.44 9.64 -4.93
C VAL A 44 31.82 9.61 -3.44
N PHE A 45 32.27 8.47 -2.93
CA PHE A 45 32.71 8.35 -1.53
C PHE A 45 33.91 9.23 -1.21
N SER A 46 34.92 9.30 -2.08
CA SER A 46 36.07 10.21 -1.91
C SER A 46 35.66 11.68 -2.00
N LYS A 47 34.69 12.03 -2.86
CA LYS A 47 34.15 13.40 -2.95
C LYS A 47 33.36 13.79 -1.71
N VAL A 48 32.51 12.90 -1.20
CA VAL A 48 31.76 13.09 0.04
C VAL A 48 32.70 13.16 1.24
N ARG A 49 33.73 12.31 1.31
CA ARG A 49 34.74 12.31 2.38
C ARG A 49 35.63 13.56 2.34
N GLY A 50 35.95 14.08 1.15
CA GLY A 50 36.64 15.37 0.98
C GLY A 50 35.79 16.58 1.41
N VAL A 51 34.47 16.53 1.18
CA VAL A 51 33.53 17.55 1.67
C VAL A 51 33.34 17.47 3.20
N ILE A 52 33.44 16.27 3.78
CA ILE A 52 33.36 16.07 5.25
C ILE A 52 34.69 16.44 5.94
N ALA A 53 35.84 16.33 5.25
CA ALA A 53 37.16 16.63 5.81
C ALA A 53 37.59 18.10 5.65
N ASP A 54 36.83 18.90 4.89
CA ASP A 54 37.06 20.34 4.76
C ASP A 54 36.25 21.08 5.84
N ASP A 55 36.76 21.03 7.08
CA ASP A 55 36.25 21.77 8.25
C ASP A 55 36.33 23.31 8.08
N SER A 56 36.81 23.81 6.92
CA SER A 56 36.97 25.23 6.63
C SER A 56 35.70 25.94 6.14
N TRP A 57 34.61 25.21 5.80
CA TRP A 57 33.43 25.81 5.16
C TRP A 57 32.25 26.12 6.10
N PHE A 58 32.32 25.71 7.37
CA PHE A 58 31.30 26.05 8.37
C PHE A 58 31.89 27.03 9.40
N PRO A 59 31.40 28.29 9.46
CA PRO A 59 31.69 29.14 10.61
C PRO A 59 31.03 28.48 11.83
N LEU A 60 31.83 27.87 12.70
CA LEU A 60 31.37 27.39 14.00
C LEU A 60 31.22 28.59 14.95
N GLU A 61 30.18 29.39 14.70
CA GLU A 61 29.63 30.27 15.73
C GLU A 61 28.99 29.41 16.82
N HIS A 62 29.78 29.20 17.88
CA HIS A 62 29.39 28.98 19.27
C HIS A 62 27.88 28.84 19.54
N GLY A 63 27.45 27.59 19.75
CA GLY A 63 26.48 27.23 20.79
C GLY A 63 25.10 27.91 20.80
N GLY A 64 24.51 28.20 19.65
CA GLY A 64 23.11 28.61 19.57
C GLY A 64 22.15 27.41 19.69
N GLU A 65 21.13 27.51 20.54
CA GLU A 65 20.00 26.57 20.59
C GLU A 65 19.40 26.39 19.19
N TRP A 66 19.30 25.15 18.70
CA TRP A 66 18.69 24.81 17.42
C TRP A 66 17.18 25.12 17.43
N ARG A 67 16.82 26.39 17.28
CA ARG A 67 15.43 26.84 17.19
C ARG A 67 15.00 26.86 15.73
N SER A 68 13.89 26.19 15.43
CA SER A 68 13.30 26.23 14.08
C SER A 68 13.01 27.68 13.70
N ARG A 69 13.54 28.15 12.56
CA ARG A 69 13.19 29.48 11.99
C ARG A 69 11.72 29.59 11.58
N ILE A 70 11.03 28.45 11.55
CA ILE A 70 9.61 28.35 11.31
C ILE A 70 8.88 28.86 12.56
N LYS A 71 8.20 30.00 12.42
CA LYS A 71 7.33 30.54 13.47
C LYS A 71 6.23 29.51 13.81
N THR A 72 5.85 29.43 15.08
CA THR A 72 4.75 28.57 15.53
C THR A 72 3.48 28.83 14.72
N ASN A 73 2.70 27.78 14.40
CA ASN A 73 1.52 27.82 13.53
C ASN A 73 1.78 28.17 12.05
N SER A 74 2.83 27.60 11.47
CA SER A 74 3.22 27.74 10.06
C SER A 74 2.56 26.71 9.11
N GLY A 75 1.75 25.79 9.65
CA GLY A 75 1.08 24.74 8.89
C GLY A 75 -0.22 25.20 8.23
N GLY A 76 -0.76 24.35 7.35
CA GLY A 76 -2.10 24.53 6.83
C GLY A 76 -3.13 24.48 7.96
N LYS A 77 -4.10 25.41 7.95
CA LYS A 77 -5.17 25.45 8.95
C LYS A 77 -5.98 24.16 8.91
N GLN A 78 -6.28 23.62 10.10
CA GLN A 78 -7.10 22.43 10.22
C GLN A 78 -8.53 22.76 9.74
N ILE A 79 -9.04 21.91 8.87
CA ILE A 79 -10.42 21.99 8.38
C ILE A 79 -11.32 21.31 9.40
N ASP A 80 -12.40 21.99 9.79
CA ASP A 80 -13.39 21.43 10.69
C ASP A 80 -14.03 20.18 10.06
N ARG A 81 -14.00 19.10 10.83
CA ARG A 81 -14.46 17.78 10.41
C ARG A 81 -15.97 17.65 10.53
N ASP A 82 -16.59 18.41 11.43
CA ASP A 82 -18.04 18.37 11.62
C ASP A 82 -18.74 19.09 10.45
N GLU A 83 -18.17 20.21 9.96
CA GLU A 83 -18.59 20.85 8.71
C GLU A 83 -18.46 19.89 7.50
N VAL A 84 -17.37 19.12 7.43
CA VAL A 84 -17.17 18.10 6.38
C VAL A 84 -18.22 17.00 6.46
N ALA A 85 -18.54 16.52 7.67
CA ALA A 85 -19.58 15.53 7.89
C ALA A 85 -20.97 16.07 7.47
N GLN A 86 -21.27 17.33 7.77
CA GLN A 86 -22.51 17.98 7.34
C GLN A 86 -22.61 18.05 5.81
N LYS A 87 -21.53 18.42 5.11
CA LYS A 87 -21.51 18.40 3.63
C LYS A 87 -21.72 16.99 3.06
N LEU A 88 -21.13 15.98 3.70
CA LEU A 88 -21.30 14.57 3.30
C LEU A 88 -22.69 14.02 3.61
N SER A 89 -23.41 14.55 4.60
CA SER A 89 -24.77 14.10 4.94
C SER A 89 -25.82 14.61 3.95
N GLN A 90 -25.57 15.76 3.30
CA GLN A 90 -26.42 16.27 2.23
C GLN A 90 -26.38 15.42 0.95
N VAL A 91 -25.32 14.62 0.76
CA VAL A 91 -25.21 13.72 -0.39
C VAL A 91 -25.92 12.39 -0.09
N PRO A 92 -26.89 11.95 -0.91
CA PRO A 92 -27.57 10.67 -0.73
C PRO A 92 -26.57 9.50 -0.66
N ALA A 93 -26.83 8.53 0.23
CA ALA A 93 -25.96 7.36 0.41
C ALA A 93 -25.68 6.62 -0.92
N GLU A 94 -26.67 6.56 -1.80
CA GLU A 94 -26.58 5.92 -3.12
C GLU A 94 -25.49 6.51 -4.03
N GLN A 95 -25.17 7.80 -3.86
CA GLN A 95 -24.14 8.49 -4.61
C GLN A 95 -22.77 8.41 -3.91
N ARG A 96 -22.74 8.02 -2.63
CA ARG A 96 -21.52 7.92 -1.80
C ARG A 96 -20.82 6.57 -1.93
N LEU A 97 -20.70 6.06 -3.16
CA LEU A 97 -20.09 4.75 -3.45
C LEU A 97 -18.56 4.80 -3.57
N VAL A 98 -18.07 5.84 -4.24
CA VAL A 98 -16.66 5.97 -4.62
C VAL A 98 -16.15 7.31 -4.12
N VAL A 99 -14.99 7.31 -3.46
CA VAL A 99 -14.40 8.52 -2.83
C VAL A 99 -14.39 9.70 -3.78
N ARG A 100 -14.00 9.48 -5.04
CA ARG A 100 -13.98 10.51 -6.07
C ARG A 100 -15.35 11.10 -6.38
N ARG A 101 -16.37 10.26 -6.58
CA ARG A 101 -17.74 10.72 -6.86
C ARG A 101 -18.34 11.42 -5.65
N THR A 102 -18.17 10.83 -4.47
CA THR A 102 -18.58 11.43 -3.19
C THR A 102 -17.98 12.82 -2.99
N ALA A 103 -16.67 12.97 -3.24
CA ALA A 103 -15.97 14.24 -3.09
C ALA A 103 -16.53 15.30 -4.06
N VAL A 104 -16.74 14.94 -5.32
CA VAL A 104 -17.34 15.85 -6.32
C VAL A 104 -18.76 16.24 -5.91
N ALA A 105 -19.60 15.28 -5.51
CA ALA A 105 -20.99 15.54 -5.11
C ALA A 105 -21.09 16.41 -3.85
N ALA A 106 -20.16 16.27 -2.90
CA ALA A 106 -20.12 17.04 -1.67
C ALA A 106 -19.34 18.38 -1.80
N GLY A 107 -18.76 18.68 -2.97
CA GLY A 107 -17.90 19.86 -3.16
C GLY A 107 -16.61 19.83 -2.30
N LEU A 108 -16.09 18.65 -2.00
CA LEU A 108 -14.93 18.43 -1.15
C LEU A 108 -13.72 17.92 -1.94
N THR A 109 -12.53 18.03 -1.35
CA THR A 109 -11.35 17.38 -1.92
C THR A 109 -11.38 15.87 -1.66
N ARG A 110 -10.81 15.08 -2.57
CA ARG A 110 -10.67 13.62 -2.38
C ARG A 110 -9.89 13.25 -1.12
N TYR A 111 -8.93 14.10 -0.75
CA TYR A 111 -8.13 13.93 0.45
C TYR A 111 -8.99 13.97 1.72
N LEU A 112 -9.91 14.94 1.84
CA LEU A 112 -10.78 15.07 3.01
C LEU A 112 -11.66 13.83 3.22
N VAL A 113 -12.32 13.35 2.16
CA VAL A 113 -13.14 12.14 2.24
C VAL A 113 -12.32 10.92 2.62
N SER A 114 -11.09 10.80 2.09
CA SER A 114 -10.16 9.72 2.46
C SER A 114 -9.67 9.83 3.91
N SER A 115 -9.46 11.06 4.40
CA SER A 115 -9.09 11.33 5.79
C SER A 115 -10.20 10.93 6.73
N MET A 116 -11.46 11.30 6.44
CA MET A 116 -12.64 10.89 7.23
C MET A 116 -12.77 9.37 7.34
N LEU A 117 -12.48 8.63 6.26
CA LEU A 117 -12.45 7.16 6.27
C LEU A 117 -11.33 6.61 7.15
N LYS A 118 -10.12 7.21 7.09
CA LYS A 118 -8.97 6.79 7.91
C LYS A 118 -9.16 7.11 9.39
N GLU A 119 -9.77 8.26 9.68
CA GLU A 119 -10.11 8.73 11.02
C GLU A 119 -11.31 7.97 11.61
N GLY A 120 -11.99 7.12 10.85
CA GLY A 120 -13.16 6.35 11.31
C GLY A 120 -14.43 7.19 11.49
N ARG A 121 -14.47 8.41 10.96
CA ARG A 121 -15.67 9.27 10.96
C ARG A 121 -16.59 9.03 9.77
N LEU A 122 -16.11 8.25 8.80
CA LEU A 122 -16.89 7.74 7.67
C LEU A 122 -16.61 6.25 7.56
N HIS A 123 -17.64 5.46 7.35
CA HIS A 123 -17.60 4.00 7.37
C HIS A 123 -18.00 3.44 6.02
N ARG A 124 -17.25 2.45 5.52
CA ARG A 124 -17.68 1.67 4.36
C ARG A 124 -18.56 0.52 4.81
N ARG A 125 -19.79 0.46 4.30
CA ARG A 125 -20.72 -0.65 4.51
C ARG A 125 -21.09 -1.28 3.17
N SER A 126 -20.80 -2.56 3.02
CA SER A 126 -21.22 -3.34 1.87
C SER A 126 -22.61 -3.90 2.09
N THR A 127 -23.45 -3.78 1.07
CA THR A 127 -24.78 -4.38 0.97
C THR A 127 -24.75 -5.35 -0.19
N ARG A 128 -25.47 -6.47 -0.06
CA ARG A 128 -25.58 -7.50 -1.09
C ARG A 128 -27.04 -7.68 -1.45
N ILE A 129 -27.33 -7.79 -2.74
CA ILE A 129 -28.70 -8.05 -3.24
C ILE A 129 -29.18 -9.41 -2.73
N LYS A 130 -28.30 -10.42 -2.76
CA LYS A 130 -28.59 -11.73 -2.17
C LYS A 130 -28.29 -11.70 -0.67
N PRO A 131 -29.25 -12.05 0.20
CA PRO A 131 -29.03 -12.08 1.63
C PRO A 131 -27.94 -13.10 2.00
N ALA A 132 -27.27 -12.86 3.13
CA ALA A 132 -26.36 -13.85 3.68
C ALA A 132 -27.15 -15.05 4.23
N LEU A 133 -26.60 -16.26 4.08
CA LEU A 133 -27.20 -17.45 4.66
C LEU A 133 -27.09 -17.40 6.19
N THR A 134 -28.23 -17.46 6.88
CA THR A 134 -28.29 -17.69 8.33
C THR A 134 -27.80 -19.10 8.64
N THR A 135 -27.44 -19.36 9.90
CA THR A 135 -27.07 -20.71 10.33
C THR A 135 -28.19 -21.71 10.06
N GLU A 136 -29.44 -21.30 10.29
CA GLU A 136 -30.63 -22.09 9.99
C GLU A 136 -30.76 -22.41 8.50
N ASN A 137 -30.60 -21.40 7.63
CA ASN A 137 -30.64 -21.61 6.19
C ASN A 137 -29.52 -22.54 5.70
N LYS A 138 -28.38 -22.59 6.41
CA LYS A 138 -27.32 -23.56 6.10
C LYS A 138 -27.74 -24.97 6.51
N HIS A 139 -28.34 -25.13 7.69
CA HIS A 139 -28.84 -26.41 8.18
C HIS A 139 -29.89 -27.01 7.23
N MET A 140 -30.94 -26.24 6.91
CA MET A 140 -31.98 -26.68 5.98
C MET A 140 -31.43 -27.07 4.61
N ARG A 141 -30.38 -26.39 4.13
CA ARG A 141 -29.72 -26.76 2.86
C ARG A 141 -28.96 -28.06 2.96
N VAL A 142 -28.37 -28.38 4.12
CA VAL A 142 -27.70 -29.66 4.34
C VAL A 142 -28.75 -30.77 4.43
N GLU A 143 -29.81 -30.59 5.21
CA GLU A 143 -30.92 -31.55 5.30
C GLU A 143 -31.54 -31.84 3.94
N HIS A 144 -31.77 -30.81 3.13
CA HIS A 144 -32.26 -30.96 1.77
C HIS A 144 -31.32 -31.76 0.87
N VAL A 145 -30.00 -31.65 1.04
CA VAL A 145 -29.05 -32.47 0.28
C VAL A 145 -29.03 -33.90 0.79
N LEU A 146 -29.12 -34.10 2.11
CA LEU A 146 -29.17 -35.42 2.73
C LEU A 146 -30.40 -36.22 2.30
N SER A 147 -31.54 -35.56 2.04
CA SER A 147 -32.73 -36.26 1.54
C SER A 147 -32.56 -36.88 0.14
N TYR A 148 -31.51 -36.51 -0.60
CA TYR A 148 -31.18 -37.11 -1.90
C TYR A 148 -30.07 -38.15 -1.83
N ILE A 149 -29.63 -38.52 -0.62
CA ILE A 149 -28.61 -39.56 -0.42
C ILE A 149 -29.31 -40.78 0.16
N ASP A 150 -29.08 -41.94 -0.45
CA ASP A 150 -29.55 -43.21 0.10
C ASP A 150 -28.66 -43.63 1.29
N ASP A 151 -29.24 -43.79 2.47
CA ASP A 151 -28.52 -44.13 3.71
C ASP A 151 -27.81 -45.50 3.63
N ALA A 152 -28.31 -46.42 2.81
CA ALA A 152 -27.72 -47.76 2.69
C ALA A 152 -26.49 -47.76 1.78
N THR A 153 -26.61 -47.19 0.59
CA THR A 153 -25.54 -47.22 -0.42
C THR A 153 -24.65 -45.97 -0.42
N HIS A 154 -25.04 -44.92 0.31
CA HIS A 154 -24.41 -43.61 0.35
C HIS A 154 -24.26 -42.95 -1.04
N ASN A 155 -25.10 -43.37 -1.99
CA ASN A 155 -25.14 -42.80 -3.34
C ASN A 155 -26.20 -41.72 -3.43
N PHE A 156 -25.96 -40.73 -4.29
CA PHE A 156 -26.97 -39.75 -4.64
C PHE A 156 -28.07 -40.39 -5.50
N GLU A 157 -29.31 -39.97 -5.27
CA GLU A 157 -30.42 -40.31 -6.17
C GLU A 157 -30.12 -39.79 -7.59
N PRO A 158 -30.38 -40.58 -8.63
CA PRO A 158 -29.99 -40.23 -10.00
C PRO A 158 -30.83 -39.10 -10.62
N MET A 159 -31.92 -38.66 -9.96
CA MET A 159 -32.77 -37.52 -10.35
C MET A 159 -33.28 -37.57 -11.81
N GLU A 160 -33.37 -38.75 -12.44
CA GLU A 160 -33.74 -38.90 -13.85
C GLU A 160 -35.17 -38.41 -14.18
N ASN A 161 -36.01 -38.26 -13.15
CA ASN A 161 -37.38 -37.76 -13.24
C ASN A 161 -37.54 -36.28 -12.82
N VAL A 162 -36.44 -35.56 -12.57
CA VAL A 162 -36.47 -34.16 -12.11
C VAL A 162 -36.02 -33.22 -13.23
N ILE A 163 -36.90 -32.28 -13.62
CA ILE A 163 -36.55 -31.22 -14.58
C ILE A 163 -36.37 -29.91 -13.81
N HIS A 164 -35.15 -29.39 -13.79
CA HIS A 164 -34.84 -28.10 -13.18
C HIS A 164 -35.10 -26.96 -14.17
N ILE A 165 -36.06 -26.09 -13.84
CA ILE A 165 -36.36 -24.87 -14.59
C ILE A 165 -36.02 -23.70 -13.67
N ASP A 166 -35.15 -22.80 -14.13
CA ASP A 166 -34.79 -21.58 -13.40
C ASP A 166 -34.94 -20.38 -14.32
N GLU A 167 -35.59 -19.33 -13.82
CA GLU A 167 -35.75 -18.08 -14.54
C GLU A 167 -34.55 -17.17 -14.25
N LYS A 168 -33.75 -16.91 -15.28
CA LYS A 168 -32.58 -16.04 -15.15
C LYS A 168 -32.91 -14.61 -15.56
N TRP A 169 -33.08 -13.75 -14.56
CA TRP A 169 -33.16 -12.31 -14.77
C TRP A 169 -31.78 -11.71 -15.09
N PHE A 170 -31.69 -10.94 -16.18
CA PHE A 170 -30.50 -10.15 -16.49
C PHE A 170 -30.53 -8.88 -15.64
N ASN A 171 -29.73 -8.85 -14.58
CA ASN A 171 -29.69 -7.69 -13.69
C ASN A 171 -28.97 -6.50 -14.35
N GLN A 172 -29.63 -5.35 -14.37
CA GLN A 172 -28.99 -4.06 -14.68
C GLN A 172 -28.02 -3.62 -13.56
N ASP A 173 -28.23 -4.15 -12.34
CA ASP A 173 -27.49 -3.76 -11.14
C ASP A 173 -26.45 -4.79 -10.67
N LYS A 174 -25.49 -4.33 -9.85
CA LYS A 174 -24.39 -5.11 -9.31
C LYS A 174 -24.80 -5.82 -8.01
N ASN A 175 -24.38 -7.08 -7.87
CA ASN A 175 -24.70 -7.92 -6.70
C ASN A 175 -24.28 -7.34 -5.35
N THR A 176 -23.21 -6.54 -5.30
CA THR A 176 -22.69 -5.95 -4.06
C THR A 176 -22.40 -4.46 -4.30
N ARG A 177 -22.86 -3.62 -3.38
CA ARG A 177 -22.58 -2.17 -3.37
C ARG A 177 -22.00 -1.76 -2.03
N THR A 178 -20.93 -0.98 -2.05
CA THR A 178 -20.30 -0.44 -0.84
C THR A 178 -20.59 1.04 -0.73
N TYR A 179 -21.35 1.41 0.29
CA TYR A 179 -21.72 2.79 0.58
C TYR A 179 -20.80 3.36 1.66
N MET A 180 -20.55 4.67 1.59
CA MET A 180 -19.90 5.43 2.65
C MET A 180 -20.98 6.10 3.50
N LEU A 181 -21.08 5.66 4.75
CA LEU A 181 -22.04 6.13 5.74
C LEU A 181 -21.29 6.88 6.83
N LEU A 182 -21.89 7.95 7.35
CA LEU A 182 -21.35 8.70 8.49
C LEU A 182 -21.61 7.89 9.76
#